data_AF-A0A938LJ59-F1
#
_entry.id   AF-A0A938LJ59-F1
#
_cell.length_a   1.000
_cell.length_b   1.000
_cell.length_c   1.000
_cell.angle_alpha   90.00
_cell.angle_beta   90.00
_cell.angle_gamma   90.00
#
_symmetry.space_group_name_H-M   'P 1'
#
loop_
_entity.id
_entity.type
_entity.pdbx_description
1 polymer ?
#
loop_
_entity_poly.entity_id
_entity_poly.type
_entity_poly.pdbx_seq_one_letter_code
_entity_poly.pdbx_strand_id
1 'polypeptide(L)'
;MRPPGAEGNRRAVRRGAGHDRWELEASRRTQGSPPGGNGVTRRMTMKRLAKKGFTLVEILIVVTILGILAAIVIPQFTQASTEARVSNLRTNLQTIRSQLLLYKMQHDNEAYPDDDFVDQMTKYTNPAGEAVDAPDATHTLGPYLQSIPVNTISGVNTMRIVSGAATAFAAPDEEGGWWFNSTTGEFRADLTTSDDHETADGTQYNAL
;
A
#
# COMPACT_ATOMS: atom_id res chain seq x y z
N MET A 1 -39.86 43.66 32.57
CA MET A 1 -38.91 43.65 33.71
C MET A 1 -37.48 43.52 33.18
N ARG A 2 -36.56 44.38 33.63
CA ARG A 2 -35.13 44.48 33.25
C ARG A 2 -34.28 43.28 33.79
N PRO A 3 -33.04 43.07 33.25
CA PRO A 3 -32.08 41.97 33.51
C PRO A 3 -31.08 42.40 34.63
N PRO A 4 -29.75 42.09 34.68
CA PRO A 4 -28.85 41.03 34.17
C PRO A 4 -27.87 40.48 35.27
N GLY A 5 -26.90 39.63 34.90
CA GLY A 5 -25.55 39.70 35.48
C GLY A 5 -24.95 38.43 36.10
N ALA A 6 -23.85 37.96 35.53
CA ALA A 6 -22.67 37.48 36.27
C ALA A 6 -21.45 37.47 35.33
N GLU A 7 -20.83 38.64 35.26
CA GLU A 7 -19.53 38.91 34.70
C GLU A 7 -18.45 38.44 35.70
N GLY A 8 -17.47 37.67 35.23
CA GLY A 8 -16.43 37.05 36.05
C GLY A 8 -15.05 37.15 35.42
N ASN A 9 -14.58 38.39 35.27
CA ASN A 9 -13.21 38.81 34.94
C ASN A 9 -12.15 38.16 35.85
N ARG A 10 -10.96 37.85 35.28
CA ARG A 10 -9.56 37.91 35.82
C ARG A 10 -8.75 36.77 35.17
N ARG A 11 -7.51 36.90 34.67
CA ARG A 11 -6.45 37.91 34.80
C ARG A 11 -5.39 37.62 33.73
N ALA A 12 -4.76 38.69 33.27
CA ALA A 12 -3.54 38.67 32.48
C ALA A 12 -2.33 38.08 33.26
N VAL A 13 -1.46 37.36 32.54
CA VAL A 13 -0.06 37.11 32.90
C VAL A 13 0.72 37.14 31.58
N ARG A 14 1.25 38.30 31.20
CA ARG A 14 2.65 38.75 31.33
C ARG A 14 3.66 38.05 30.40
N ARG A 15 4.20 38.91 29.53
CA ARG A 15 5.44 38.86 28.74
C ARG A 15 6.59 38.12 29.42
N GLY A 16 7.30 37.30 28.64
CA GLY A 16 8.70 36.92 28.85
C GLY A 16 9.51 37.35 27.63
N ALA A 17 10.27 38.42 27.80
CA ALA A 17 11.31 38.88 26.88
C ALA A 17 12.68 38.44 27.40
N GLY A 18 13.61 38.21 26.47
CA GLY A 18 15.03 37.95 26.74
C GLY A 18 15.44 36.54 26.26
N HIS A 19 16.58 36.33 25.62
CA HIS A 19 17.84 37.01 25.82
C HIS A 19 18.68 36.98 24.53
N ASP A 20 18.86 38.16 23.92
CA ASP A 20 19.89 38.45 22.94
C ASP A 20 21.21 38.55 23.71
N ARG A 21 21.92 37.43 23.85
CA ARG A 21 23.14 37.34 24.66
C ARG A 21 24.12 36.34 24.06
N TRP A 22 24.69 36.67 22.89
CA TRP A 22 25.88 35.99 22.37
C TRP A 22 26.89 36.91 21.67
N GLU A 23 26.72 38.24 21.71
CA GLU A 23 27.54 39.16 20.91
C GLU A 23 28.60 40.01 21.66
N LEU A 24 28.87 39.80 22.95
CA LEU A 24 29.86 40.62 23.66
C LEU A 24 30.77 39.81 24.59
N GLU A 25 31.52 38.87 24.02
CA GLU A 25 32.72 38.33 24.66
C GLU A 25 33.97 38.74 23.86
N ALA A 26 34.27 40.02 23.99
CA ALA A 26 35.61 40.53 24.22
C ALA A 26 36.74 40.09 23.27
N SER A 27 36.87 40.88 22.21
CA SER A 27 38.15 41.46 21.82
C SER A 27 38.90 42.03 23.05
N ARG A 28 39.81 41.27 23.65
CA ARG A 28 40.93 41.78 24.46
C ARG A 28 41.87 40.65 24.93
N ARG A 29 42.83 40.28 24.10
CA ARG A 29 44.18 39.84 24.53
C ARG A 29 45.17 40.30 23.45
N THR A 30 45.66 41.52 23.56
CA THR A 30 47.00 41.82 24.09
C THR A 30 48.10 41.05 23.36
N GLN A 31 48.54 41.69 22.28
CA GLN A 31 49.91 41.74 21.80
C GLN A 31 50.92 41.64 22.96
N GLY A 32 51.81 40.65 22.86
CA GLY A 32 52.91 40.43 23.77
C GLY A 32 53.84 39.37 23.19
N SER A 33 54.84 39.80 22.41
CA SER A 33 55.98 38.97 22.05
C SER A 33 57.04 39.06 23.16
N PRO A 34 57.61 37.91 23.57
CA PRO A 34 59.03 37.85 23.90
C PRO A 34 59.77 36.71 23.16
N PRO A 35 61.11 36.72 23.18
CA PRO A 35 61.94 36.24 22.07
C PRO A 35 62.42 34.78 22.20
N GLY A 36 62.84 34.24 21.05
CA GLY A 36 63.99 33.34 20.90
C GLY A 36 64.10 32.16 21.86
N GLY A 37 63.48 31.04 21.52
CA GLY A 37 63.81 29.74 22.09
C GLY A 37 63.93 28.70 20.96
N ASN A 38 65.15 28.18 20.77
CA ASN A 38 65.46 27.12 19.81
C ASN A 38 64.75 25.82 20.21
N GLY A 39 63.47 25.71 19.84
CA GLY A 39 62.73 24.45 19.86
C GLY A 39 63.14 23.64 18.64
N VAL A 40 63.92 22.59 18.86
CA VAL A 40 64.16 21.54 17.86
C VAL A 40 62.80 20.98 17.47
N THR A 41 62.24 21.45 16.36
CA THR A 41 60.98 20.95 15.81
C THR A 41 61.23 19.52 15.37
N ARG A 42 60.97 18.56 16.26
CA ARG A 42 60.95 17.14 15.92
C ARG A 42 59.82 16.95 14.92
N ARG A 43 60.17 17.03 13.63
CA ARG A 43 59.29 16.76 12.51
C ARG A 43 58.83 15.32 12.66
N MET A 44 57.67 15.14 13.29
CA MET A 44 56.97 13.87 13.31
C MET A 44 56.51 13.62 11.87
N THR A 45 57.37 12.96 11.10
CA THR A 45 57.05 12.48 9.76
C THR A 45 55.92 11.46 9.92
N MET A 46 54.68 11.94 9.78
CA MET A 46 53.50 11.08 9.65
C MET A 46 53.78 10.13 8.50
N LYS A 47 54.03 8.85 8.81
CA LYS A 47 54.07 7.79 7.80
C LYS A 47 52.67 7.76 7.18
N ARG A 48 52.53 8.30 5.96
CA ARG A 48 51.32 8.13 5.17
C ARG A 48 51.14 6.62 4.99
N LEU A 49 50.17 6.03 5.68
CA LEU A 49 49.74 4.68 5.38
C LEU A 49 49.28 4.70 3.92
N ALA A 50 50.03 4.04 3.04
CA ALA A 50 49.69 3.95 1.63
C ALA A 50 48.27 3.36 1.53
N LYS A 51 47.33 4.16 1.02
CA LYS A 51 45.98 3.66 0.73
C LYS A 51 46.14 2.61 -0.37
N LYS A 52 45.92 1.33 -0.04
CA LYS A 52 45.80 0.27 -1.04
C LYS A 52 44.56 0.60 -1.88
N GLY A 53 44.76 0.87 -3.17
CA GLY A 53 43.67 1.02 -4.13
C GLY A 53 43.11 -0.35 -4.49
N PHE A 54 41.82 -0.42 -4.82
CA PHE A 54 41.20 -1.62 -5.36
C PHE A 54 41.83 -1.99 -6.70
N THR A 55 42.12 -3.27 -6.90
CA THR A 55 42.60 -3.75 -8.20
C THR A 55 41.43 -3.91 -9.17
N LEU A 56 41.67 -3.67 -10.47
CA LEU A 56 40.65 -3.89 -11.50
C LEU A 56 40.19 -5.36 -11.55
N VAL A 57 41.11 -6.28 -11.25
CA VAL A 57 40.84 -7.72 -11.19
C VAL A 57 39.91 -8.07 -10.02
N GLU A 58 40.06 -7.43 -8.85
CA GLU A 58 39.14 -7.62 -7.72
C GLU A 58 37.71 -7.25 -8.08
N ILE A 59 37.51 -6.10 -8.73
CA ILE A 59 36.17 -5.70 -9.15
C ILE A 59 35.64 -6.60 -10.27
N LEU A 60 36.51 -7.03 -11.20
CA LEU A 60 36.11 -7.91 -12.31
C LEU A 60 35.56 -9.25 -11.81
N ILE A 61 36.23 -9.90 -10.88
CA ILE A 61 35.78 -11.19 -10.34
C ILE A 61 34.46 -11.02 -9.58
N VAL A 62 34.33 -9.95 -8.79
CA VAL A 62 33.11 -9.66 -8.02
C VAL A 62 31.89 -9.48 -8.94
N VAL A 63 31.99 -8.62 -9.96
CA VAL A 63 30.85 -8.40 -10.87
C VAL A 63 30.54 -9.64 -11.72
N THR A 64 31.55 -10.47 -12.02
CA THR A 64 31.34 -11.73 -12.74
C THR A 64 30.54 -12.71 -11.89
N ILE A 65 30.90 -12.89 -10.62
CA ILE A 65 30.16 -13.77 -9.69
C ILE A 65 28.73 -13.23 -9.48
N LEU A 66 28.57 -11.92 -9.26
CA LEU A 66 27.25 -11.30 -9.13
C LEU A 66 26.39 -11.49 -10.40
N GLY A 67 26.99 -11.40 -11.58
CA GLY A 67 26.30 -11.65 -12.86
C GLY A 67 25.78 -13.09 -12.98
N ILE A 68 26.59 -14.09 -12.62
CA ILE A 68 26.19 -15.51 -12.65
C ILE A 68 25.04 -15.76 -11.66
N LEU A 69 25.14 -15.21 -10.45
CA LEU A 69 24.09 -15.35 -9.44
C LEU A 69 22.77 -14.69 -9.90
N ALA A 70 22.86 -13.47 -10.44
CA ALA A 70 21.68 -12.75 -10.94
C ALA A 70 20.97 -13.51 -12.07
N ALA A 71 21.72 -14.13 -12.99
CA ALA A 71 21.16 -14.89 -14.11
C ALA A 71 20.29 -16.08 -13.67
N ILE A 72 20.60 -16.72 -12.53
CA ILE A 72 19.82 -17.84 -11.99
C ILE A 72 18.64 -17.32 -11.14
N VAL A 73 18.88 -16.28 -10.33
CA VAL A 73 17.90 -15.81 -9.34
C VAL A 73 16.74 -15.04 -9.97
N ILE A 74 16.98 -14.19 -10.97
CA ILE A 74 15.94 -13.37 -11.60
C ILE A 74 14.78 -14.19 -12.19
N PRO A 75 15.01 -15.22 -13.03
CA PRO A 75 13.90 -16.00 -13.59
C PRO A 75 13.13 -16.76 -12.50
N GLN A 76 13.84 -17.33 -11.51
CA GLN A 76 13.21 -18.03 -10.39
C GLN A 76 12.32 -17.09 -9.56
N PHE A 77 12.82 -15.89 -9.24
CA PHE A 77 12.06 -14.90 -8.48
C PHE A 77 10.82 -14.42 -9.24
N THR A 78 10.93 -14.22 -10.54
CA THR A 78 9.81 -13.80 -11.39
C THR A 78 8.70 -14.86 -11.39
N GLN A 79 9.05 -16.14 -11.57
CA GLN A 79 8.09 -17.24 -11.52
C GLN A 79 7.41 -17.34 -10.16
N ALA A 80 8.19 -17.34 -9.07
CA ALA A 80 7.65 -17.38 -7.71
C ALA A 80 6.74 -16.18 -7.41
N SER A 81 7.08 -14.99 -7.91
CA SER A 81 6.22 -13.81 -7.78
C SER A 81 4.90 -13.97 -8.54
N THR A 82 4.91 -14.54 -9.74
CA THR A 82 3.69 -14.80 -10.52
C THR A 82 2.81 -15.84 -9.83
N GLU A 83 3.39 -16.96 -9.38
CA GLU A 83 2.68 -18.00 -8.62
C GLU A 83 2.02 -17.45 -7.35
N ALA A 84 2.72 -16.58 -6.63
CA ALA A 84 2.16 -15.92 -5.44
C ALA A 84 0.95 -15.03 -5.79
N ARG A 85 1.00 -14.30 -6.90
CA ARG A 85 -0.14 -13.48 -7.37
C ARG A 85 -1.33 -14.34 -7.77
N VAL A 86 -1.11 -15.46 -8.45
CA VAL A 86 -2.15 -16.42 -8.84
C VAL A 86 -2.77 -17.09 -7.61
N SER A 87 -1.95 -17.49 -6.64
CA SER A 87 -2.44 -18.07 -5.38
C SER A 87 -3.34 -17.08 -4.63
N ASN A 88 -2.92 -15.82 -4.52
CA ASN A 88 -3.74 -14.76 -3.94
C ASN A 88 -5.04 -14.51 -4.73
N LEU A 89 -4.99 -14.52 -6.07
CA LEU A 89 -6.17 -14.39 -6.91
C LEU A 89 -7.18 -15.50 -6.60
N ARG A 90 -6.71 -16.75 -6.52
CA ARG A 90 -7.54 -17.90 -6.19
C ARG A 90 -8.20 -17.77 -4.82
N THR A 91 -7.43 -17.37 -3.80
CA THR A 91 -7.97 -17.12 -2.45
C THR A 91 -9.02 -16.01 -2.47
N ASN A 92 -8.78 -14.92 -3.20
CA ASN A 92 -9.74 -13.83 -3.33
C ASN A 92 -11.03 -14.27 -4.03
N LEU A 93 -10.93 -14.99 -5.16
CA LEU A 93 -12.08 -15.56 -5.87
C LEU A 93 -12.91 -16.47 -4.97
N GLN A 94 -12.28 -17.39 -4.25
CA GLN A 94 -12.96 -18.31 -3.33
C GLN A 94 -13.64 -17.57 -2.18
N THR A 95 -12.96 -16.58 -1.61
CA THR A 95 -13.50 -15.75 -0.54
C THR A 95 -14.74 -15.01 -1.02
N ILE A 96 -14.65 -14.27 -2.13
CA ILE A 96 -15.77 -13.48 -2.66
C ILE A 96 -16.94 -14.38 -3.05
N ARG A 97 -16.70 -15.50 -3.75
CA ARG A 97 -17.76 -16.45 -4.12
C ARG A 97 -18.47 -17.04 -2.89
N SER A 98 -17.73 -17.31 -1.82
CA SER A 98 -18.31 -17.81 -0.57
C SER A 98 -19.15 -16.76 0.14
N GLN A 99 -18.68 -15.50 0.15
CA GLN A 99 -19.44 -14.37 0.70
C GLN A 99 -20.68 -14.04 -0.13
N LEU A 100 -20.60 -14.17 -1.46
CA LEU A 100 -21.72 -14.00 -2.36
C LEU A 100 -22.83 -15.03 -2.12
N LEU A 101 -22.44 -16.29 -1.86
CA LEU A 101 -23.38 -17.33 -1.46
C LEU A 101 -24.04 -17.00 -0.12
N LEU A 102 -23.26 -16.51 0.86
CA LEU A 102 -23.77 -16.10 2.16
C LEU A 102 -24.77 -14.93 2.03
N TYR A 103 -24.44 -13.92 1.21
CA TYR A 103 -25.34 -12.82 0.87
C TYR A 103 -26.67 -13.37 0.36
N LYS A 104 -26.62 -14.22 -0.66
CA LYS A 104 -27.81 -14.81 -1.28
C LYS A 104 -28.65 -15.58 -0.26
N MET A 105 -28.04 -16.38 0.61
CA MET A 105 -28.76 -17.13 1.64
C MET A 105 -29.46 -16.23 2.66
N GLN A 106 -28.91 -15.04 2.93
CA GLN A 106 -29.50 -14.09 3.88
C GLN A 106 -30.57 -13.17 3.25
N HIS A 107 -30.61 -13.09 1.93
CA HIS A 107 -31.59 -12.31 1.14
C HIS A 107 -32.54 -13.26 0.40
N ASP A 108 -33.22 -14.13 1.17
CA ASP A 108 -34.27 -15.04 0.71
C ASP A 108 -33.88 -16.05 -0.38
N ASN A 109 -32.59 -16.23 -0.66
CA ASN A 109 -32.04 -17.15 -1.67
C ASN A 109 -32.50 -16.87 -3.11
N GLU A 110 -33.10 -15.70 -3.35
CA GLU A 110 -33.69 -15.32 -4.64
C GLU A 110 -32.76 -14.39 -5.43
N ALA A 111 -31.98 -13.55 -4.76
CA ALA A 111 -31.16 -12.52 -5.40
C ALA A 111 -29.68 -12.59 -5.02
N TYR A 112 -28.83 -12.31 -6.00
CA TYR A 112 -27.46 -11.87 -5.75
C TYR A 112 -27.43 -10.34 -5.62
N PRO A 113 -26.32 -9.74 -5.15
CA PRO A 113 -26.13 -8.30 -5.22
C PRO A 113 -26.35 -7.79 -6.65
N ASP A 114 -26.85 -6.57 -6.79
CA ASP A 114 -27.17 -5.93 -8.05
C ASP A 114 -26.11 -4.86 -8.40
N ASP A 115 -26.51 -3.77 -9.05
CA ASP A 115 -25.60 -2.68 -9.43
C ASP A 115 -24.94 -2.00 -8.22
N ASP A 116 -25.51 -2.15 -7.01
CA ASP A 116 -24.95 -1.66 -5.76
C ASP A 116 -24.03 -2.69 -5.07
N PHE A 117 -23.49 -3.66 -5.80
CA PHE A 117 -22.67 -4.76 -5.25
C PHE A 117 -21.60 -4.31 -4.25
N VAL A 118 -20.87 -3.21 -4.51
CA VAL A 118 -19.81 -2.76 -3.57
C VAL A 118 -20.41 -2.46 -2.21
N ASP A 119 -21.51 -1.72 -2.19
CA ASP A 119 -22.18 -1.31 -0.96
C ASP A 119 -22.84 -2.51 -0.30
N GLN A 120 -23.56 -3.34 -1.06
CA GLN A 120 -24.20 -4.56 -0.56
C GLN A 120 -23.21 -5.57 0.04
N MET A 121 -21.99 -5.63 -0.47
CA MET A 121 -20.95 -6.55 0.03
C MET A 121 -20.11 -5.95 1.17
N THR A 122 -19.94 -4.63 1.22
CA THR A 122 -19.03 -3.97 2.18
C THR A 122 -19.72 -3.23 3.32
N LYS A 123 -21.05 -3.05 3.25
CA LYS A 123 -21.87 -2.35 4.25
C LYS A 123 -22.92 -3.29 4.84
N TYR A 124 -23.74 -2.76 5.75
CA TYR A 124 -24.85 -3.51 6.35
C TYR A 124 -26.10 -3.42 5.47
N THR A 125 -26.79 -4.53 5.27
CA THR A 125 -28.00 -4.57 4.43
C THR A 125 -29.24 -5.04 5.18
N ASN A 126 -30.40 -4.70 4.63
CA ASN A 126 -31.69 -5.28 5.00
C ASN A 126 -32.04 -6.44 4.04
N PRO A 127 -33.10 -7.24 4.30
CA PRO A 127 -33.49 -8.33 3.40
C PRO A 127 -33.81 -7.91 1.95
N ALA A 128 -34.10 -6.63 1.69
CA ALA A 128 -34.33 -6.10 0.35
C ALA A 128 -33.04 -5.69 -0.39
N GLY A 129 -31.87 -5.76 0.27
CA GLY A 129 -30.57 -5.41 -0.32
C GLY A 129 -30.22 -3.92 -0.25
N GLU A 130 -30.97 -3.11 0.48
CA GLU A 130 -30.60 -1.70 0.70
C GLU A 130 -29.43 -1.64 1.69
N ALA A 131 -28.44 -0.78 1.44
CA ALA A 131 -27.17 -0.75 2.18
C ALA A 131 -26.97 0.54 3.00
N VAL A 132 -26.43 0.40 4.21
CA VAL A 132 -26.12 1.52 5.13
C VAL A 132 -24.77 1.33 5.83
N ASP A 133 -24.09 2.44 6.13
CA ASP A 133 -22.73 2.41 6.70
C ASP A 133 -22.65 1.86 8.13
N ALA A 134 -23.75 1.87 8.88
CA ALA A 134 -23.82 1.39 10.26
C ALA A 134 -25.10 0.60 10.49
N PRO A 135 -25.06 -0.48 11.31
CA PRO A 135 -26.21 -1.34 11.51
C PRO A 135 -27.32 -0.60 12.27
N ASP A 136 -28.56 -0.88 11.90
CA ASP A 136 -29.75 -0.37 12.56
C ASP A 136 -30.80 -1.47 12.78
N ALA A 137 -32.02 -1.11 13.19
CA ALA A 137 -33.08 -2.08 13.47
C ALA A 137 -33.55 -2.87 12.23
N THR A 138 -33.27 -2.37 11.03
CA THR A 138 -33.68 -2.93 9.73
C THR A 138 -32.51 -3.46 8.91
N HIS A 139 -31.30 -2.92 9.09
CA HIS A 139 -30.08 -3.29 8.39
C HIS A 139 -29.15 -4.09 9.31
N THR A 140 -29.46 -5.38 9.48
CA THR A 140 -28.74 -6.27 10.40
C THR A 140 -27.87 -7.31 9.68
N LEU A 141 -27.94 -7.39 8.35
CA LEU A 141 -27.19 -8.34 7.54
C LEU A 141 -25.84 -7.73 7.11
N GLY A 142 -24.84 -8.57 6.86
CA GLY A 142 -23.49 -8.11 6.48
C GLY A 142 -22.71 -7.38 7.60
N PRO A 143 -21.62 -6.66 7.25
CA PRO A 143 -20.96 -6.67 5.94
C PRO A 143 -20.28 -8.01 5.66
N TYR A 144 -20.23 -8.39 4.39
CA TYR A 144 -19.70 -9.68 3.94
C TYR A 144 -18.20 -9.61 3.61
N LEU A 145 -17.75 -8.44 3.18
CA LEU A 145 -16.36 -8.10 2.89
C LEU A 145 -15.98 -6.84 3.64
N GLN A 146 -14.72 -6.76 4.10
CA GLN A 146 -14.20 -5.52 4.70
C GLN A 146 -13.88 -4.45 3.65
N SER A 147 -13.48 -4.90 2.46
CA SER A 147 -13.22 -4.08 1.28
C SER A 147 -13.12 -5.00 0.06
N ILE A 148 -13.42 -4.50 -1.13
CA ILE A 148 -13.13 -5.24 -2.36
C ILE A 148 -11.60 -5.38 -2.51
N PRO A 149 -11.06 -6.62 -2.52
CA PRO A 149 -9.62 -6.81 -2.65
C PRO A 149 -9.15 -6.35 -4.04
N VAL A 150 -7.90 -5.93 -4.12
CA VAL A 150 -7.26 -5.62 -5.41
C VAL A 150 -7.08 -6.94 -6.19
N ASN A 151 -7.42 -6.96 -7.48
CA ASN A 151 -7.05 -8.06 -8.35
C ASN A 151 -5.52 -8.07 -8.50
N THR A 152 -4.87 -9.15 -8.07
CA THR A 152 -3.40 -9.26 -8.05
C THR A 152 -2.75 -9.37 -9.43
N ILE A 153 -3.54 -9.63 -10.48
CA ILE A 153 -3.08 -9.73 -11.86
C ILE A 153 -3.23 -8.38 -12.57
N SER A 154 -4.42 -7.76 -12.54
CA SER A 154 -4.62 -6.44 -13.17
C SER A 154 -4.06 -5.29 -12.33
N GLY A 155 -3.93 -5.47 -11.01
CA GLY A 155 -3.52 -4.43 -10.07
C GLY A 155 -4.62 -3.42 -9.73
N VAL A 156 -5.85 -3.66 -10.19
CA VAL A 156 -6.99 -2.74 -10.03
C VAL A 156 -8.08 -3.40 -9.16
N ASN A 157 -8.83 -2.59 -8.43
CA ASN A 157 -9.96 -3.02 -7.58
C ASN A 157 -11.33 -2.59 -8.12
N THR A 158 -11.38 -2.17 -9.38
CA THR A 158 -12.62 -1.84 -10.10
C THR A 158 -13.47 -3.08 -10.29
N MET A 159 -14.76 -2.86 -10.48
CA MET A 159 -15.71 -3.94 -10.71
C MET A 159 -16.63 -3.58 -11.87
N ARG A 160 -16.77 -4.51 -12.79
CA ARG A 160 -17.72 -4.49 -13.90
C ARG A 160 -18.89 -5.41 -13.57
N ILE A 161 -20.07 -4.83 -13.41
CA ILE A 161 -21.31 -5.55 -13.16
C ILE A 161 -22.07 -5.69 -14.48
N VAL A 162 -22.55 -6.90 -14.76
CA VAL A 162 -23.37 -7.19 -15.94
C VAL A 162 -24.67 -7.86 -15.49
N SER A 163 -25.78 -7.45 -16.07
CA SER A 163 -27.09 -8.08 -15.88
C SER A 163 -27.49 -8.94 -17.07
N GLY A 164 -28.26 -10.00 -16.84
CA GLY A 164 -28.85 -10.86 -17.87
C GLY A 164 -28.24 -12.26 -17.93
N ALA A 165 -28.94 -13.15 -18.63
CA ALA A 165 -28.58 -14.57 -18.74
C ALA A 165 -27.35 -14.86 -19.63
N ALA A 166 -26.79 -13.83 -20.28
CA ALA A 166 -25.59 -14.00 -21.10
C ALA A 166 -24.37 -14.22 -20.18
N THR A 167 -23.81 -15.43 -20.25
CA THR A 167 -22.58 -15.84 -19.54
C THR A 167 -21.29 -15.53 -20.32
N ALA A 168 -21.44 -14.89 -21.49
CA ALA A 168 -20.34 -14.48 -22.33
C ALA A 168 -19.52 -13.44 -21.56
N PHE A 169 -18.23 -13.74 -21.36
CA PHE A 169 -17.29 -12.76 -20.86
C PHE A 169 -17.24 -11.63 -21.87
N ALA A 170 -17.69 -10.43 -21.47
CA ALA A 170 -17.54 -9.26 -22.30
C ALA A 170 -16.03 -9.05 -22.51
N ALA A 171 -15.62 -8.68 -23.73
CA ALA A 171 -14.23 -8.50 -24.08
C ALA A 171 -13.48 -7.68 -23.00
N PRO A 172 -12.20 -7.99 -22.76
CA PRO A 172 -11.39 -7.26 -21.78
C PRO A 172 -11.50 -5.76 -22.04
N ASP A 173 -11.80 -5.00 -20.98
CA ASP A 173 -11.77 -3.54 -21.04
C ASP A 173 -10.37 -3.03 -20.65
N GLU A 174 -10.09 -1.74 -20.86
CA GLU A 174 -8.76 -1.18 -20.56
C GLU A 174 -8.50 -1.04 -19.03
N GLU A 175 -9.51 -1.23 -18.19
CA GLU A 175 -9.47 -1.00 -16.74
C GLU A 175 -9.18 -2.28 -15.93
N GLY A 176 -9.78 -3.41 -16.29
CA GLY A 176 -9.67 -4.69 -15.60
C GLY A 176 -10.31 -4.68 -14.20
N GLY A 177 -9.82 -5.54 -13.31
CA GLY A 177 -10.33 -5.66 -11.94
C GLY A 177 -11.19 -6.91 -11.76
N TRP A 178 -12.47 -6.74 -11.45
CA TRP A 178 -13.40 -7.84 -11.21
C TRP A 178 -14.60 -7.79 -12.15
N TRP A 179 -15.09 -8.95 -12.55
CA TRP A 179 -16.29 -9.09 -13.35
C TRP A 179 -17.34 -9.89 -12.58
N PHE A 180 -18.56 -9.38 -12.56
CA PHE A 180 -19.65 -9.99 -11.83
C PHE A 180 -20.95 -9.97 -12.64
N ASN A 181 -21.66 -11.09 -12.67
CA ASN A 181 -23.00 -11.18 -13.24
C ASN A 181 -24.05 -11.27 -12.12
N SER A 182 -24.87 -10.23 -11.98
CA SER A 182 -25.91 -10.13 -10.94
C SER A 182 -27.07 -11.11 -11.13
N THR A 183 -27.29 -11.62 -12.34
CA THR A 183 -28.35 -12.58 -12.65
C THR A 183 -27.93 -14.02 -12.37
N THR A 184 -26.70 -14.40 -12.71
CA THR A 184 -26.20 -15.77 -12.52
C THR A 184 -25.43 -15.96 -11.21
N GLY A 185 -24.93 -14.87 -10.62
CA GLY A 185 -24.01 -14.88 -9.48
C GLY A 185 -22.59 -15.26 -9.87
N GLU A 186 -22.27 -15.24 -11.16
CA GLU A 186 -20.94 -15.62 -11.62
C GLU A 186 -19.95 -14.50 -11.33
N PHE A 187 -18.86 -14.86 -10.63
CA PHE A 187 -17.79 -13.94 -10.29
C PHE A 187 -16.47 -14.41 -10.90
N ARG A 188 -15.80 -13.52 -11.64
CA ARG A 188 -14.60 -13.77 -12.44
C ARG A 188 -13.58 -12.63 -12.27
N ALA A 189 -12.32 -12.92 -12.54
CA ALA A 189 -11.29 -11.89 -12.67
C ALA A 189 -11.44 -11.18 -14.02
N ASP A 190 -11.37 -9.86 -14.02
CA ASP A 190 -11.33 -9.03 -15.23
C ASP A 190 -9.90 -8.56 -15.51
N LEU A 191 -9.41 -8.81 -16.71
CA LEU A 191 -8.03 -8.53 -17.10
C LEU A 191 -8.03 -7.61 -18.31
N THR A 192 -7.05 -6.72 -18.37
CA THR A 192 -6.95 -5.69 -19.43
C THR A 192 -6.36 -6.22 -20.73
N THR A 193 -5.82 -7.43 -20.73
CA THR A 193 -5.22 -8.09 -21.89
C THR A 193 -5.90 -9.45 -22.11
N SER A 194 -6.19 -9.77 -23.37
CA SER A 194 -6.73 -11.05 -23.79
C SER A 194 -5.78 -12.23 -23.57
N ASP A 195 -4.49 -11.94 -23.39
CA ASP A 195 -3.42 -12.91 -23.65
C ASP A 195 -3.09 -13.83 -22.47
N ASP A 196 -3.51 -13.51 -21.25
CA ASP A 196 -3.05 -14.27 -20.08
C ASP A 196 -4.19 -14.67 -19.16
N HIS A 197 -5.31 -15.16 -19.68
CA HIS A 197 -6.34 -15.77 -18.81
C HIS A 197 -5.91 -17.12 -18.23
N GLU A 198 -4.64 -17.51 -18.31
CA GLU A 198 -4.14 -18.84 -17.95
C GLU A 198 -2.94 -18.76 -17.00
N THR A 199 -2.90 -19.68 -16.05
CA THR A 199 -1.79 -19.91 -15.14
C THR A 199 -0.58 -20.50 -15.88
N ALA A 200 0.57 -20.59 -15.20
CA ALA A 200 1.78 -21.21 -15.78
C ALA A 200 1.58 -22.69 -16.20
N ASP A 201 0.59 -23.38 -15.63
CA ASP A 201 0.15 -24.74 -15.97
C ASP A 201 -0.94 -24.81 -17.05
N GLY A 202 -1.36 -23.67 -17.63
CA GLY A 202 -2.38 -23.59 -18.68
C GLY A 202 -3.82 -23.67 -18.17
N THR A 203 -4.03 -23.55 -16.85
CA THR A 203 -5.38 -23.52 -16.27
C THR A 203 -5.93 -22.11 -16.34
N GLN A 204 -7.17 -21.94 -16.83
CA GLN A 204 -7.77 -20.61 -16.88
C GLN A 204 -7.97 -20.02 -15.47
N TYR A 205 -7.60 -18.76 -15.25
CA TYR A 205 -7.76 -18.09 -13.95
C TYR A 205 -9.21 -18.10 -13.45
N ASN A 206 -10.17 -18.02 -14.37
CA ASN A 206 -11.59 -18.04 -14.05
C ASN A 206 -12.14 -19.44 -13.74
N ALA A 207 -11.37 -20.49 -14.04
CA ALA A 207 -11.68 -21.89 -13.71
C ALA A 207 -11.14 -22.32 -12.33
N LEU A 208 -10.40 -21.44 -11.63
CA LEU A 208 -9.85 -21.67 -10.28
C LEU A 208 -10.92 -21.57 -9.17
#